data_AF-A0A423EYI3-F1
#
_entry.id   AF-A0A423EYI3-F1
#
_cell.length_a   1.000
_cell.length_b   1.000
_cell.length_c   1.000
_cell.angle_alpha   90.00
_cell.angle_beta   90.00
_cell.angle_gamma   90.00
#
_symmetry.space_group_name_H-M   'P 1'
#
loop_
_entity.id
_entity.type
_entity.pdbx_description
1 polymer ?
#
loop_
_entity_poly.entity_id
_entity_poly.type
_entity_poly.pdbx_seq_one_letter_code
_entity_poly.pdbx_strand_id
1 'polypeptide(L)' 'MRYEDIVSQADYHAAVQQYVAEVYGEQVAQQFPGVADTVWQSILMGMPEKLCWISVLSDHRLPLPSGENT' A
#
# COMPACT_ATOMS: atom_id res chain seq x y z
N MET A 1 9.09 -5.01 -2.28
CA MET A 1 8.60 -5.97 -1.27
C MET A 1 7.19 -6.41 -1.65
N ARG A 2 6.79 -7.66 -1.37
CA ARG A 2 5.44 -8.13 -1.72
C ARG A 2 4.43 -7.81 -0.63
N TYR A 3 3.18 -7.61 -1.03
CA TYR A 3 2.07 -7.32 -0.13
C TYR A 3 1.87 -8.39 0.96
N GLU A 4 1.98 -9.67 0.60
CA GLU A 4 1.84 -10.80 1.52
C GLU A 4 3.00 -10.93 2.52
N ASP A 5 4.18 -10.40 2.20
CA ASP A 5 5.37 -10.50 3.06
C ASP A 5 5.29 -9.54 4.26
N ILE A 6 4.43 -8.51 4.18
CA ILE A 6 4.34 -7.43 5.17
C ILE A 6 3.93 -7.94 6.55
N VAL A 7 2.95 -8.85 6.61
CA VAL A 7 2.45 -9.41 7.88
C VAL A 7 3.52 -10.24 8.62
N SER A 8 4.54 -10.71 7.88
CA SER A 8 5.62 -11.52 8.42
C SER A 8 6.84 -10.67 8.87
N GLN A 9 6.81 -9.36 8.65
CA GLN A 9 7.89 -8.46 9.07
C GLN A 9 7.76 -8.10 10.56
N ALA A 10 8.91 -8.02 11.25
CA ALA A 10 8.96 -7.60 12.65
C ALA A 10 8.52 -6.15 12.84
N ASP A 11 8.81 -5.28 11.85
CA ASP A 11 8.33 -3.91 11.78
C ASP A 11 7.36 -3.76 10.60
N TYR A 12 6.09 -4.08 10.85
CA TYR A 12 5.03 -3.97 9.85
C TYR A 12 4.83 -2.52 9.39
N HIS A 13 5.10 -1.52 10.25
CA HIS A 13 4.88 -0.12 9.90
C HIS A 13 5.91 0.35 8.87
N ALA A 14 7.20 0.05 9.10
CA ALA A 14 8.26 0.31 8.13
C ALA A 14 8.03 -0.49 6.83
N ALA A 15 7.58 -1.75 6.94
CA ALA A 15 7.26 -2.58 5.79
C ALA A 15 6.13 -1.96 4.95
N VAL A 16 4.99 -1.64 5.55
CA VAL A 16 3.87 -1.00 4.83
C VAL A 16 4.31 0.29 4.15
N GLN A 17 5.09 1.14 4.83
CA GLN A 17 5.61 2.36 4.20
C GLN A 17 6.50 2.07 2.99
N GLN A 18 7.39 1.09 3.09
CA GLN A 18 8.23 0.68 1.98
C GLN A 18 7.38 0.16 0.80
N TYR A 19 6.36 -0.65 1.08
CA TYR A 19 5.44 -1.14 0.06
C TYR A 19 4.71 0.02 -0.64
N VAL A 20 4.20 0.99 0.11
CA VAL A 20 3.53 2.16 -0.46
C VAL A 20 4.49 2.97 -1.33
N ALA A 21 5.74 3.14 -0.90
CA ALA A 21 6.76 3.84 -1.67
C ALA A 21 7.10 3.10 -2.97
N GLU A 22 7.18 1.77 -2.95
CA GLU A 22 7.45 0.94 -4.12
C GLU A 22 6.28 0.91 -5.11
N VAL A 23 5.04 0.88 -4.64
CA VAL A 23 3.84 0.71 -5.49
C VAL A 23 3.26 2.05 -5.96
N TYR A 24 3.12 3.02 -5.07
CA TYR A 24 2.50 4.31 -5.34
C TYR A 24 3.51 5.45 -5.49
N GLY A 25 4.77 5.20 -5.14
CA GLY A 25 5.86 6.18 -5.21
C GLY A 25 6.18 6.82 -3.86
N GLU A 26 7.43 7.24 -3.71
CA GLU A 26 7.99 7.81 -2.49
C GLU A 26 7.25 9.08 -2.02
N GLN A 27 6.78 9.91 -2.96
CA GLN A 27 5.96 11.08 -2.66
C GLN A 27 4.63 10.71 -2.01
N VAL A 28 3.98 9.63 -2.46
CA VAL A 28 2.71 9.17 -1.88
C VAL A 28 2.95 8.64 -0.46
N ALA A 29 4.00 7.86 -0.27
CA ALA A 29 4.36 7.34 1.05
C ALA A 29 4.65 8.45 2.09
N GLN A 30 5.23 9.57 1.66
CA GLN A 30 5.54 10.70 2.56
C GLN A 30 4.35 11.64 2.78
N GLN A 31 3.55 11.92 1.74
CA GLN A 31 2.49 12.93 1.80
C GLN A 31 1.14 12.36 2.26
N PHE A 32 0.92 11.05 2.12
CA PHE A 32 -0.35 10.39 2.43
C PHE A 32 -0.15 9.23 3.39
N PRO A 33 0.14 9.49 4.68
CA PRO A 33 0.33 8.43 5.68
C PRO A 33 -0.92 7.54 5.83
N GLY A 34 -2.11 8.06 5.55
CA GLY A 34 -3.36 7.28 5.56
C GLY A 34 -3.39 6.14 4.54
N VAL A 35 -2.57 6.17 3.49
CA VAL A 35 -2.43 5.06 2.53
C VAL A 35 -1.80 3.85 3.20
N ALA A 36 -0.79 4.07 4.03
CA ALA A 36 -0.17 3.02 4.81
C ALA A 36 -1.20 2.37 5.75
N ASP A 37 -2.01 3.17 6.45
CA ASP A 37 -3.09 2.65 7.27
C ASP A 37 -4.09 1.79 6.47
N THR A 38 -4.55 2.26 5.30
CA THR A 38 -5.48 1.50 4.45
C THR A 38 -4.86 0.18 3.97
N VAL A 39 -3.57 0.19 3.57
CA VAL A 39 -2.84 -1.01 3.18
C VAL A 39 -2.75 -1.99 4.34
N TRP A 40 -2.37 -1.50 5.52
CA TRP A 40 -2.28 -2.33 6.73
C TRP A 40 -3.63 -2.96 7.11
N GLN A 41 -4.70 -2.16 7.13
CA GLN A 41 -6.05 -2.66 7.41
C GLN A 41 -6.48 -3.71 6.38
N SER A 42 -6.17 -3.52 5.10
CA SER A 42 -6.49 -4.49 4.05
C SER A 42 -5.77 -5.82 4.26
N ILE A 43 -4.50 -5.79 4.70
CA ILE A 43 -3.71 -6.99 5.03
C ILE A 43 -4.33 -7.72 6.22
N LEU A 44 -4.70 -6.99 7.28
CA LEU A 44 -5.35 -7.57 8.47
C LEU A 44 -6.71 -8.20 8.15
N MET A 45 -7.44 -7.62 7.18
CA MET A 45 -8.70 -8.17 6.70
C MET A 45 -8.52 -9.35 5.74
N GLY A 46 -7.27 -9.74 5.42
CA GLY A 46 -6.97 -10.80 4.47
C GLY A 46 -7.40 -10.46 3.04
N MET A 47 -7.52 -9.16 2.72
CA MET A 47 -7.88 -8.74 1.37
C MET A 47 -6.72 -9.04 0.40
N PRO A 48 -7.02 -9.52 -0.81
CA PRO A 48 -6.01 -9.63 -1.85
C PRO A 48 -5.50 -8.25 -2.27
N GLU A 49 -4.22 -8.19 -2.67
CA GLU A 49 -3.51 -6.96 -3.06
C GLU A 49 -4.29 -6.08 -4.05
N LYS A 50 -4.91 -6.68 -5.07
CA LYS A 50 -5.70 -5.93 -6.06
C LYS A 50 -6.91 -5.21 -5.44
N LEU A 51 -7.56 -5.82 -4.45
CA LEU A 51 -8.68 -5.16 -3.75
C LEU A 51 -8.17 -4.07 -2.81
N CYS A 52 -7.02 -4.28 -2.16
CA CYS A 52 -6.35 -3.23 -1.40
C CYS A 52 -6.06 -2.00 -2.29
N TRP A 53 -5.59 -2.20 -3.52
CA TRP A 53 -5.35 -1.09 -4.44
C TRP A 53 -6.60 -0.31 -4.77
N ILE A 54 -7.71 -1.00 -5.01
CA ILE A 54 -9.00 -0.36 -5.28
C ILE A 54 -9.44 0.47 -4.08
N SER A 55 -9.29 -0.05 -2.85
CA SER A 55 -9.61 0.68 -1.63
C SER A 55 -8.73 1.93 -1.47
N VAL A 56 -7.41 1.80 -1.66
CA VAL A 56 -6.48 2.93 -1.58
C VAL A 56 -6.82 4.02 -2.59
N LEU A 57 -7.09 3.64 -3.85
CA LEU A 57 -7.46 4.59 -4.90
C LEU A 57 -8.81 5.25 -4.63
N SER A 58 -9.75 4.53 -4.03
CA SER A 58 -11.09 5.03 -3.70
C SER A 58 -11.09 5.99 -2.51
N ASP A 59 -10.36 5.66 -1.44
CA ASP A 59 -10.30 6.46 -0.21
C ASP A 59 -9.44 7.72 -0.39
N HIS A 60 -8.30 7.62 -1.09
CA HIS A 60 -7.29 8.68 -1.14
C HIS A 60 -7.26 9.46 -2.48
N ARG A 61 -8.08 9.07 -3.47
CA ARG A 61 -8.12 9.67 -4.82
C ARG A 61 -6.75 9.80 -5.48
N LEU A 62 -5.88 8.83 -5.23
CA LEU A 62 -4.52 8.83 -5.73
C LEU A 62 -4.47 8.51 -7.22
N PRO A 63 -3.41 8.95 -7.92
CA PRO A 63 -3.13 8.46 -9.26
C PRO A 63 -2.91 6.94 -9.24
N LEU A 64 -3.22 6.28 -10.36
CA LEU A 64 -2.98 4.85 -10.54
C LEU A 64 -1.50 4.53 -10.24
N PRO A 65 -1.21 3.41 -9.54
CA PRO A 65 0.16 3.03 -9.23
C PRO A 65 0.97 2.90 -10.53
N SER A 66 2.20 3.44 -10.52
CA SER A 66 3.08 3.56 -11.70
C SER A 66 3.57 2.22 -12.29
N GLY A 67 2.98 1.09 -11.90
CA GLY A 67 3.34 -0.26 -12.33
C GLY A 67 2.56 -0.80 -13.53
N GLU A 68 1.52 -0.11 -14.01
CA GLU A 68 0.82 -0.53 -15.24
C GLU A 68 1.43 0.18 -16.45
N ASN A 69 2.56 -0.37 -16.89
CA ASN A 69 3.23 -0.03 -18.14
C ASN A 69 2.35 -0.53 -19.30
N THR A 70 1.71 0.39 -20.02
CA THR A 70 1.28 0.17 -21.42
C THR A 70 2.48 -0.07 -22.32
#